data_AF-A0ABD6YZ51-F1
#
_entry.id   AF-A0ABD6YZ51-F1
#
_cell.length_a   1.000
_cell.length_b   1.000
_cell.length_c   1.000
_cell.angle_alpha   90.00
_cell.angle_beta   90.00
_cell.angle_gamma   90.00
#
_symmetry.space_group_name_H-M   'P 1'
#
loop_
_entity.id
_entity.type
_entity.pdbx_description
1 polymer ?
#
loop_
_entity_poly.entity_id
_entity_poly.type
_entity_poly.pdbx_seq_one_letter_code
_entity_poly.pdbx_strand_id
1 'polypeptide(L)'
;MSFSAYVDSYPITAYIVGHLGLSVSDFCRRYEFDPTIVSGWQTANRSVFSLPADFVECLAITSDKTADQVRCILRLLEKQHFAYLAASPAWNITPFQLVPPISSQKIQREEA
;
A
#
# COMPACT_ATOMS: atom_id res chain seq x y z
N MET A 1 -5.32 -10.11 -16.54
CA MET A 1 -4.65 -10.04 -15.22
C MET A 1 -5.55 -9.27 -14.29
N SER A 2 -5.87 -9.86 -13.13
CA SER A 2 -6.81 -9.31 -12.15
C SER A 2 -6.28 -8.02 -11.55
N PHE A 3 -6.99 -6.91 -11.80
CA PHE A 3 -6.71 -5.57 -11.25
C PHE A 3 -6.57 -5.55 -9.72
N SER A 4 -7.09 -6.58 -9.04
CA SER A 4 -7.09 -6.73 -7.57
C SER A 4 -5.70 -6.69 -6.92
N ALA A 5 -4.65 -7.20 -7.57
CA ALA A 5 -3.30 -7.18 -6.99
C ALA A 5 -2.67 -5.77 -7.01
N TYR A 6 -3.11 -4.92 -7.95
CA TYR A 6 -2.66 -3.54 -8.06
C TYR A 6 -3.37 -2.61 -7.08
N VAL A 7 -4.58 -2.97 -6.63
CA VAL A 7 -5.34 -2.22 -5.62
C VAL A 7 -4.74 -2.43 -4.21
N ASP A 8 -4.12 -3.59 -3.96
CA ASP A 8 -3.36 -3.91 -2.74
C ASP A 8 -1.96 -3.29 -2.73
N SER A 9 -1.42 -2.98 -3.91
CA SER A 9 -0.09 -2.38 -4.04
C SER A 9 -0.10 -0.90 -3.67
N TYR A 10 0.96 -0.46 -2.98
CA TYR A 10 1.15 0.94 -2.63
C TYR A 10 1.08 1.86 -3.88
N PRO A 11 0.49 3.07 -3.79
CA PRO A 11 0.14 3.91 -4.94
C PRO A 11 1.25 4.14 -5.98
N ILE A 12 2.51 4.25 -5.55
CA ILE A 12 3.66 4.40 -6.46
C ILE A 12 3.86 3.13 -7.31
N THR A 13 3.81 1.97 -6.67
CA THR A 13 3.97 0.66 -7.31
C THR A 13 2.81 0.41 -8.27
N ALA A 14 1.58 0.71 -7.84
CA ALA A 14 0.40 0.61 -8.69
C ALA A 14 0.52 1.50 -9.94
N TYR A 15 1.06 2.71 -9.80
CA TYR A 15 1.29 3.60 -10.94
C TYR A 15 2.40 3.11 -11.87
N ILE A 16 3.57 2.74 -11.35
CA ILE A 16 4.69 2.33 -12.21
C ILE A 16 4.35 1.03 -12.96
N VAL A 17 3.83 0.04 -12.24
CA VAL A 17 3.55 -1.26 -12.85
C VAL A 17 2.25 -1.23 -13.66
N GLY A 18 1.22 -0.53 -13.19
CA GLY A 18 -0.09 -0.50 -13.83
C GLY A 18 -0.21 0.52 -14.97
N HIS A 19 0.33 1.73 -14.79
CA HIS A 19 0.27 2.79 -15.80
C HIS A 19 1.46 2.80 -16.75
N LEU A 20 2.68 2.54 -16.28
CA LEU A 20 3.87 2.56 -17.14
C LEU A 20 4.22 1.18 -17.70
N GLY A 21 3.68 0.10 -17.14
CA GLY A 21 4.04 -1.26 -17.53
C GLY A 21 5.50 -1.63 -17.21
N LEU A 22 6.12 -0.92 -16.27
CA LEU A 22 7.51 -1.13 -15.85
C LEU A 22 7.56 -1.76 -14.46
N SER A 23 8.64 -2.47 -14.14
CA SER A 23 8.91 -2.84 -12.75
C SER A 23 9.43 -1.62 -11.97
N VAL A 24 9.16 -1.56 -10.66
CA VAL A 24 9.69 -0.49 -9.80
C VAL A 24 11.22 -0.46 -9.85
N SER A 25 11.87 -1.63 -9.90
CA SER A 25 13.32 -1.76 -10.01
C SER A 25 13.86 -1.23 -11.35
N ASP A 26 13.18 -1.50 -12.47
CA ASP A 26 13.58 -0.97 -13.78
C ASP A 26 13.43 0.55 -13.84
N PHE A 27 12.34 1.09 -13.26
CA PHE A 27 12.17 2.54 -13.15
C PHE A 27 13.28 3.17 -12.31
N CYS A 28 13.57 2.60 -11.13
CA CYS A 28 14.64 3.09 -10.26
C CYS A 28 16.00 3.02 -10.97
N ARG A 29 16.30 1.95 -11.71
CA ARG A 29 17.53 1.83 -12.48
C ARG A 29 17.62 2.85 -13.61
N ARG A 30 16.52 3.14 -14.30
CA ARG A 30 16.48 4.10 -15.42
C ARG A 30 16.75 5.53 -14.99
N TYR A 31 16.28 5.92 -13.81
CA TYR A 31 16.41 7.28 -13.28
C TYR A 31 17.41 7.38 -12.12
N GLU A 32 18.20 6.34 -11.89
CA GLU A 32 19.24 6.28 -10.85
C GLU A 32 18.70 6.55 -9.42
N PHE A 33 17.44 6.21 -9.16
CA PHE A 33 16.87 6.26 -7.82
C PHE A 33 17.28 5.04 -7.01
N ASP A 34 17.52 5.25 -5.71
CA ASP A 34 17.77 4.15 -4.79
C ASP A 34 16.48 3.39 -4.48
N PRO A 35 16.37 2.09 -4.81
CA PRO A 35 15.15 1.30 -4.59
C PRO A 35 14.83 1.14 -3.10
N THR A 36 15.82 1.25 -2.21
CA THR A 36 15.63 1.19 -0.75
C THR A 36 14.83 2.39 -0.26
N ILE A 37 15.05 3.57 -0.85
CA ILE A 37 14.30 4.80 -0.53
C ILE A 37 12.84 4.65 -0.98
N VAL A 38 12.62 4.15 -2.20
CA VAL A 38 11.27 3.93 -2.74
C VAL A 38 10.53 2.87 -1.92
N SER A 39 11.21 1.81 -1.49
CA SER A 39 10.67 0.84 -0.54
C SER A 39 10.35 1.48 0.81
N GLY A 40 11.20 2.38 1.29
CA GLY A 40 11.01 3.12 2.54
C GLY A 40 9.72 3.96 2.55
N TRP A 41 9.37 4.60 1.42
CA TRP A 41 8.12 5.35 1.29
C TRP A 41 6.89 4.44 1.40
N GLN A 42 6.97 3.23 0.83
CA GLN A 42 5.92 2.21 0.92
C GLN A 42 5.73 1.75 2.37
N THR A 43 6.82 1.38 3.05
CA THR A 43 6.76 0.87 4.44
C THR A 43 6.34 1.93 5.45
N ALA A 44 6.70 3.19 5.23
CA ALA A 44 6.31 4.29 6.10
C ALA A 44 4.87 4.77 5.86
N ASN A 45 4.17 4.19 4.88
CA ASN A 45 2.88 4.67 4.38
C ASN A 45 2.89 6.19 4.17
N ARG A 46 3.99 6.69 3.60
CA ARG A 46 4.20 8.12 3.42
C ARG A 46 3.11 8.65 2.50
N SER A 47 2.69 9.90 2.65
CA SER A 47 1.74 10.43 1.67
C SER A 47 2.44 10.66 0.32
N VAL A 48 1.73 10.43 -0.79
CA VAL A 48 2.20 10.74 -2.16
C VAL A 48 2.56 12.22 -2.34
N PHE A 49 2.06 13.10 -1.46
CA PHE A 49 2.44 14.53 -1.42
C PHE A 49 3.85 14.79 -0.89
N SER A 50 4.41 13.87 -0.11
CA SER A 50 5.77 13.98 0.44
C SER A 50 6.82 13.39 -0.50
N LEU A 51 6.44 13.03 -1.72
CA LEU A 51 7.38 12.53 -2.73
C LEU A 51 8.25 13.65 -3.28
N PRO A 52 9.53 13.37 -3.57
CA PRO A 52 10.41 14.34 -4.21
C PRO A 52 9.82 14.86 -5.52
N ALA A 53 10.00 16.15 -5.81
CA ALA A 53 9.53 16.74 -7.06
C ALA A 53 10.19 16.06 -8.28
N ASP A 54 11.50 15.80 -8.22
CA ASP A 54 12.26 15.10 -9.24
C ASP A 54 11.68 13.70 -9.55
N PHE A 55 11.24 12.97 -8.52
CA PHE A 55 10.63 11.66 -8.70
C PHE A 55 9.31 11.75 -9.47
N VAL A 56 8.47 12.74 -9.14
CA VAL A 56 7.19 12.99 -9.84
C VAL A 56 7.43 13.45 -11.27
N GLU A 57 8.47 14.24 -11.53
CA GLU A 57 8.87 14.61 -12.90
C GLU A 57 9.32 13.42 -13.73
N CYS A 58 10.12 12.51 -13.16
CA CYS A 58 10.54 11.30 -13.86
C CYS A 58 9.33 10.42 -14.25
N LEU A 59 8.34 10.30 -13.35
CA LEU A 59 7.07 9.63 -13.65
C LEU A 59 6.30 10.34 -14.77
N ALA A 60 6.27 11.66 -14.75
CA ALA A 60 5.60 12.49 -15.76
C ALA A 60 6.22 12.30 -17.14
N ILE A 61 7.55 12.34 -17.23
CA ILE A 61 8.32 12.08 -18.46
C ILE A 61 8.05 10.66 -18.96
N THR A 62 8.08 9.66 -18.09
CA THR A 62 7.85 8.26 -18.51
C THR A 62 6.42 8.02 -18.97
N SER A 63 5.45 8.67 -18.36
CA SER A 63 4.03 8.52 -18.68
C SER A 63 3.56 9.37 -19.85
N ASP A 64 4.41 10.25 -20.40
CA ASP A 64 3.99 11.33 -21.32
C ASP A 64 2.83 12.16 -20.72
N LYS A 65 2.97 12.56 -19.45
CA LYS A 65 1.97 13.34 -18.70
C LYS A 65 2.61 14.56 -18.05
N THR A 66 1.79 15.50 -17.62
CA THR A 66 2.26 16.60 -16.77
C THR A 66 2.38 16.12 -15.32
N ALA A 67 3.32 16.72 -14.57
CA ALA A 67 3.51 16.40 -13.16
C ALA A 67 2.24 16.61 -12.31
N ASP A 68 1.36 17.53 -12.70
CA ASP A 68 0.07 17.74 -12.05
C ASP A 68 -0.91 16.57 -12.27
N GLN A 69 -0.98 16.07 -13.52
CA GLN A 69 -1.76 14.87 -13.83
C GLN A 69 -1.24 13.65 -13.06
N VAL A 70 0.08 13.47 -12.98
CA VAL A 70 0.69 12.39 -12.20
C VAL A 70 0.30 12.50 -10.72
N ARG A 71 0.39 13.70 -10.13
CA ARG A 71 -0.05 13.95 -8.74
C ARG A 71 -1.52 13.64 -8.53
N CYS A 72 -2.39 14.01 -9.47
CA CYS A 72 -3.81 13.68 -9.41
C CYS A 72 -4.06 12.17 -9.43
N ILE A 73 -3.37 11.43 -10.31
CA ILE A 73 -3.50 9.96 -10.39
C ILE A 73 -2.96 9.30 -9.12
N LEU A 74 -1.77 9.69 -8.65
CA LEU A 74 -1.20 9.16 -7.41
C LEU A 74 -2.12 9.40 -6.21
N ARG A 75 -2.76 10.58 -6.13
CA ARG A 75 -3.76 10.87 -5.08
C ARG A 75 -4.98 9.97 -5.18
N LEU A 76 -5.45 9.68 -6.39
CA LEU A 76 -6.58 8.77 -6.59
C LEU A 76 -6.21 7.35 -6.14
N LEU A 77 -5.04 6.86 -6.54
CA LEU A 77 -4.51 5.55 -6.14
C LEU A 77 -4.33 5.46 -4.62
N GLU A 78 -3.81 6.51 -3.98
CA GLU A 78 -3.67 6.59 -2.52
C GLU A 78 -5.05 6.45 -1.84
N LYS A 79 -6.05 7.20 -2.29
CA LYS A 79 -7.42 7.09 -1.77
C LYS A 79 -8.02 5.69 -1.96
N GLN A 80 -7.79 5.07 -3.12
CA GLN A 80 -8.26 3.72 -3.40
C GLN A 80 -7.57 2.68 -2.51
N HIS A 81 -6.27 2.82 -2.29
CA HIS A 81 -5.50 1.98 -1.38
C HIS A 81 -6.01 2.10 0.06
N PHE A 82 -6.20 3.32 0.58
CA PHE A 82 -6.79 3.52 1.91
C PHE A 82 -8.24 3.02 2.01
N ALA A 83 -9.05 3.23 0.99
CA ALA A 83 -10.42 2.72 0.96
C ALA A 83 -10.45 1.19 0.95
N TYR A 84 -9.54 0.54 0.22
CA TYR A 84 -9.38 -0.91 0.22
C TYR A 84 -8.92 -1.43 1.58
N LEU A 85 -7.92 -0.79 2.21
CA LEU A 85 -7.49 -1.12 3.56
C LEU A 85 -8.63 -0.98 4.58
N ALA A 86 -9.45 0.06 4.47
CA ALA A 86 -10.61 0.28 5.33
C ALA A 86 -11.77 -0.69 5.06
N ALA A 87 -11.96 -1.09 3.80
CA ALA A 87 -13.01 -2.00 3.36
C ALA A 87 -12.62 -3.49 3.48
N SER A 88 -11.35 -3.79 3.73
CA SER A 88 -10.87 -5.16 3.95
C SER A 88 -11.05 -5.54 5.42
N PRO A 89 -12.03 -6.39 5.80
CA PRO A 89 -12.22 -6.88 7.17
C PRO A 89 -11.13 -7.88 7.62
N ALA A 90 -9.99 -7.94 6.92
CA ALA A 90 -8.86 -8.80 7.26
C ALA A 90 -8.10 -8.32 8.52
N TRP A 91 -8.46 -7.17 9.09
CA TRP A 91 -8.12 -6.80 10.46
C TRP A 91 -9.25 -7.10 11.45
N ASN A 92 -9.89 -8.27 11.35
CA ASN A 92 -10.10 -9.03 12.58
C ASN A 92 -8.74 -9.51 13.09
N ILE A 93 -7.90 -8.55 13.51
CA ILE A 93 -6.82 -8.84 14.44
C ILE A 93 -7.57 -9.24 15.71
N THR A 94 -7.58 -10.53 16.00
CA THR A 94 -7.79 -11.06 17.35
C THR A 94 -7.07 -10.13 18.32
N PRO A 95 -7.79 -9.38 19.18
CA PRO A 95 -7.15 -8.56 20.18
C PRO A 95 -6.44 -9.53 21.11
N PHE A 96 -5.12 -9.41 21.16
CA PHE A 96 -4.30 -9.94 22.24
C PHE A 96 -4.47 -11.43 22.54
N GLN A 97 -3.51 -12.21 22.06
CA GLN A 97 -2.94 -13.29 22.86
C GLN A 97 -2.58 -12.76 24.26
N LEU A 98 -3.53 -12.82 25.19
CA LEU A 98 -3.31 -12.75 26.64
C LEU A 98 -4.34 -13.66 27.31
N VAL A 99 -4.24 -14.95 27.03
CA VAL A 99 -4.75 -15.96 27.96
C VAL A 99 -3.70 -17.05 28.05
N PRO A 100 -3.06 -17.26 29.22
CA PRO A 100 -2.22 -18.42 29.42
C PRO A 100 -3.08 -19.68 29.34
N PRO A 101 -2.50 -20.82 28.94
CA PRO A 101 -3.27 -22.02 28.73
C PRO A 101 -3.57 -22.73 30.06
N ILE A 102 -4.68 -23.46 30.06
CA ILE A 102 -5.07 -24.52 31.00
C ILE A 102 -5.69 -24.05 32.33
N SER A 103 -7.02 -24.22 32.48
CA SER A 103 -7.53 -25.30 33.34
C SER A 103 -9.01 -25.59 33.12
N SER A 104 -9.26 -26.85 32.78
CA SER A 104 -10.50 -27.61 32.90
C SER A 104 -11.29 -27.28 34.17
N GLN A 105 -12.60 -26.98 34.06
CA GLN A 105 -13.67 -27.90 34.46
C GLN A 105 -15.06 -27.27 34.35
N LYS A 106 -15.90 -28.01 33.64
CA LYS A 106 -17.36 -28.09 33.66
C LYS A 106 -17.92 -27.87 35.08
N ILE A 107 -18.96 -27.06 35.25
CA ILE A 107 -20.17 -27.39 36.04
C ILE A 107 -21.26 -26.35 35.69
N GLN A 108 -22.40 -26.88 35.26
CA GLN A 108 -23.64 -26.17 34.99
C GLN A 108 -24.47 -26.07 36.28
N ARG A 109 -25.20 -24.95 36.44
CA ARG A 109 -26.62 -24.86 36.87
C ARG A 109 -26.94 -25.19 38.35
N GLU A 110 -27.29 -24.18 39.16
CA GLU A 110 -28.64 -23.62 39.42
C GLU A 110 -29.53 -24.50 40.31
N GLU A 111 -29.88 -23.91 41.45
CA GLU A 111 -30.96 -24.12 42.43
C GLU A 111 -31.75 -25.44 42.49
N ALA A 112 -31.75 -26.02 43.70
CA ALA A 112 -32.95 -26.24 44.53
C ALA A 112 -32.56 -26.21 46.02
#